data_AF-A0A415LYR2-F1
#
_entry.id   AF-A0A415LYR2-F1
#
_cell.length_a   1.000
_cell.length_b   1.000
_cell.length_c   1.000
_cell.angle_alpha   90.00
_cell.angle_beta   90.00
_cell.angle_gamma   90.00
#
_symmetry.space_group_name_H-M   'P 1'
#
loop_
_entity.id
_entity.type
_entity.pdbx_description
1 polymer ?
#
loop_
_entity_poly.entity_id
_entity_poly.type
_entity_poly.pdbx_seq_one_letter_code
_entity_poly.pdbx_strand_id
1 'polypeptide(L)'
;MIDLDITELFEEIVKELPEGLEILYPNGKGGTKVVKSPRLNYIFGSSQYIKDILDEYSKSSAQSERKFPLVALFTPISEDRGDADYFSKAKVSLIIACSSCKEWSNEMRRTTSFKNILRPIYKRLLEVLYEDSRFDCDYDEKVKHSYSENYSYGRYGAYTDSGEAVSEPIDAINIRSMEIKINNLNCRRK
;
A
#
# COMPACT_ATOMS: atom_id res chain seq x y z
N MET A 1 14.65 6.15 -22.50
CA MET A 1 13.28 5.61 -22.49
C MET A 1 13.18 4.88 -21.17
N ILE A 2 12.41 5.40 -20.23
CA ILE A 2 12.26 4.74 -18.94
C ILE A 2 11.23 3.63 -19.17
N ASP A 3 11.72 2.41 -19.33
CA ASP A 3 10.95 1.18 -19.54
C ASP A 3 10.55 0.61 -18.17
N LEU A 4 9.92 1.45 -17.33
CA LEU A 4 9.47 1.01 -16.01
C LEU A 4 8.21 0.17 -16.18
N ASP A 5 8.21 -1.03 -15.61
CA ASP A 5 6.99 -1.80 -15.49
C ASP A 5 6.07 -1.23 -14.38
N ILE A 6 4.83 -1.72 -14.30
CA ILE A 6 3.86 -1.25 -13.30
C ILE A 6 4.38 -1.43 -11.87
N THR A 7 5.14 -2.49 -11.59
CA THR A 7 5.67 -2.74 -10.25
C THR A 7 6.72 -1.72 -9.86
N GLU A 8 7.57 -1.29 -10.80
CA GLU A 8 8.57 -0.25 -10.58
C GLU A 8 7.92 1.14 -10.49
N LEU A 9 6.89 1.42 -11.31
CA LEU A 9 6.10 2.65 -11.19
C LEU A 9 5.49 2.81 -9.80
N PHE A 10 4.89 1.75 -9.25
CA PHE A 10 4.36 1.78 -7.89
C PHE A 10 5.46 1.88 -6.83
N GLU A 11 6.65 1.32 -7.06
CA GLU A 11 7.79 1.53 -6.15
C GLU A 11 8.16 3.01 -6.06
N GLU A 12 8.21 3.72 -7.20
CA GLU A 12 8.50 5.15 -7.24
C GLU A 12 7.39 5.96 -6.55
N ILE A 13 6.12 5.66 -6.82
CA ILE A 13 4.99 6.28 -6.10
C ILE A 13 5.12 6.08 -4.59
N VAL A 14 5.45 4.86 -4.13
CA VAL A 14 5.60 4.57 -2.69
C VAL A 14 6.77 5.32 -2.06
N LYS A 15 7.84 5.59 -2.82
CA LYS A 15 8.98 6.41 -2.37
C LYS A 15 8.63 7.88 -2.17
N GLU A 16 7.61 8.39 -2.86
CA GLU A 16 7.14 9.78 -2.74
C GLU A 16 6.13 9.98 -1.61
N LEU A 17 5.39 8.94 -1.21
CA LEU A 17 4.38 9.02 -0.14
C LEU A 17 4.87 9.63 1.19
N PRO A 18 6.11 9.38 1.68
CA PRO A 18 6.57 10.00 2.90
C PRO A 18 6.60 11.53 2.84
N GLU A 19 6.76 12.14 1.67
CA GLU A 19 6.76 13.59 1.56
C GLU A 19 5.38 14.15 1.92
N GLY A 20 5.33 15.06 2.89
CA GLY A 20 4.07 15.66 3.38
C GLY A 20 3.19 14.74 4.25
N LEU A 21 3.55 13.48 4.45
CA LEU A 21 2.79 12.53 5.27
C LEU A 21 3.15 12.64 6.75
N GLU A 22 2.13 12.76 7.59
CA GLU A 22 2.23 12.65 9.05
C GLU A 22 1.36 11.51 9.57
N ILE A 23 1.95 10.65 10.40
CA ILE A 23 1.24 9.55 11.07
C ILE A 23 1.49 9.55 12.57
N LEU A 24 0.59 8.92 13.32
CA LEU A 24 0.65 8.84 14.78
C LEU A 24 0.93 7.40 15.22
N TYR A 25 2.16 7.12 15.61
CA TYR A 25 2.55 5.79 16.12
C TYR A 25 2.30 5.66 17.62
N PRO A 26 1.78 4.52 18.12
CA PRO A 26 1.72 4.26 19.56
C PRO A 26 3.13 4.21 20.16
N ASN A 27 3.35 4.89 21.29
CA ASN A 27 4.66 4.97 21.94
C ASN A 27 4.89 3.90 23.03
N GLY A 28 3.98 2.93 23.15
CA GLY A 28 4.03 1.86 24.16
C GLY A 28 3.69 2.29 25.60
N LYS A 29 3.56 3.60 25.88
CA LYS A 29 3.26 4.17 27.20
C LYS A 29 1.84 4.76 27.28
N GLY A 30 0.94 4.32 26.39
CA GLY A 30 -0.43 4.83 26.29
C GLY A 30 -0.58 6.17 25.54
N GLY A 31 0.50 6.72 24.98
CA GLY A 31 0.48 7.92 24.13
C GLY A 31 0.80 7.62 22.67
N THR A 32 0.74 8.65 21.83
CA THR A 32 1.16 8.61 20.43
C THR A 32 2.36 9.52 20.19
N LYS A 33 3.18 9.17 19.19
CA LYS A 33 4.28 9.98 18.68
C LYS A 33 3.95 10.38 17.24
N VAL A 34 4.07 11.67 16.93
CA VAL A 34 4.00 12.18 15.57
C VAL A 34 5.27 11.74 14.82
N VAL A 35 5.08 11.07 13.69
CA VAL A 35 6.15 10.72 12.76
C VAL A 35 5.86 11.44 11.46
N LYS A 36 6.73 12.41 11.14
CA LYS A 36 6.73 13.12 9.86
C LYS A 36 7.58 12.34 8.87
N SER A 37 7.13 12.24 7.64
CA SER A 37 7.79 11.50 6.57
C SER A 37 8.22 10.09 6.99
N PRO A 38 7.25 9.25 7.39
CA PRO A 38 7.54 7.90 7.83
C PRO A 38 8.17 7.10 6.69
N ARG A 39 9.17 6.27 7.01
CA ARG A 39 9.66 5.28 6.06
C ARG A 39 8.53 4.28 5.78
N LEU A 40 8.23 4.07 4.50
CA LEU A 40 7.32 3.04 4.05
C LEU A 40 8.09 1.90 3.39
N ASN A 41 7.62 0.68 3.61
CA ASN A 41 8.12 -0.50 2.92
C ASN A 41 7.28 -0.77 1.67
N TYR A 42 7.92 -1.27 0.62
CA TYR A 42 7.25 -1.68 -0.62
C TYR A 42 7.64 -3.11 -0.96
N ILE A 43 6.64 -3.94 -1.25
CA ILE A 43 6.83 -5.32 -1.72
C ILE A 43 5.81 -5.58 -2.82
N PHE A 44 6.21 -6.23 -3.90
CA PHE A 44 5.26 -6.74 -4.90
C PHE A 44 5.36 -8.26 -5.00
N GLY A 45 4.28 -8.94 -5.33
CA GLY A 45 4.27 -10.39 -5.50
C GLY A 45 2.92 -11.04 -5.19
N SER A 46 2.91 -12.37 -5.16
CA SER A 46 1.78 -13.12 -4.64
C SER A 46 1.64 -12.93 -3.12
N SER A 47 0.48 -13.27 -2.57
CA SER A 47 0.25 -13.24 -1.12
C SER A 47 1.27 -14.09 -0.35
N GLN A 48 1.63 -15.26 -0.89
CA GLN A 48 2.67 -16.13 -0.34
C GLN A 48 4.06 -15.46 -0.34
N TYR A 49 4.45 -14.87 -1.47
CA TYR A 49 5.75 -14.21 -1.58
C TYR A 49 5.88 -13.05 -0.59
N ILE A 50 4.85 -12.20 -0.50
CA ILE A 50 4.83 -11.07 0.44
C ILE A 50 4.99 -11.58 1.88
N LYS A 51 4.28 -12.65 2.25
CA LYS A 51 4.37 -13.28 3.57
C LYS A 51 5.77 -13.83 3.84
N ASP A 52 6.42 -14.47 2.87
CA ASP A 52 7.79 -15.01 3.04
C ASP A 52 8.83 -13.91 3.24
N ILE A 53 8.70 -12.77 2.54
CA ILE A 53 9.55 -11.59 2.74
C ILE A 53 9.33 -10.99 4.14
N LEU A 54 8.08 -10.89 4.59
CA LEU A 54 7.77 -10.41 5.94
C LEU A 54 8.35 -11.33 7.02
N ASP A 55 8.27 -12.65 6.82
CA ASP A 55 8.86 -13.63 7.73
C ASP A 55 10.40 -13.54 7.75
N GLU A 56 11.04 -13.26 6.62
CA GLU A 56 12.48 -13.02 6.58
C GLU A 56 12.86 -11.77 7.40
N TYR A 57 12.11 -10.68 7.25
CA TYR A 57 12.33 -9.47 8.05
C TYR A 57 12.10 -9.70 9.56
N SER A 58 11.32 -10.72 9.95
CA SER A 58 11.13 -11.10 11.36
C SER A 58 12.39 -11.69 12.00
N LYS A 59 13.33 -12.18 11.19
CA LYS A 59 14.52 -12.90 11.71
C LYS A 59 15.56 -11.98 12.34
N SER A 60 15.54 -10.67 12.05
CA SER A 60 16.44 -9.70 12.68
C SER A 60 15.71 -8.46 13.20
N SER A 61 16.13 -7.96 14.36
CA SER A 61 15.54 -6.77 14.98
C SER A 61 15.60 -5.54 14.08
N ALA A 62 16.75 -5.32 13.44
CA ALA A 62 16.99 -4.19 12.55
C ALA A 62 16.12 -4.21 11.27
N GLN A 63 15.78 -5.40 10.75
CA GLN A 63 14.88 -5.53 9.60
C GLN A 63 13.41 -5.50 10.02
N SER A 64 13.09 -6.01 11.21
CA SER A 64 11.72 -6.02 11.73
C SER A 64 11.17 -4.60 11.88
N GLU A 65 12.01 -3.65 12.32
CA GLU A 65 11.66 -2.22 12.39
C GLU A 65 11.33 -1.59 11.03
N ARG A 66 11.72 -2.21 9.92
CA ARG A 66 11.53 -1.70 8.55
C ARG A 66 10.33 -2.31 7.83
N LYS A 67 9.62 -3.27 8.46
CA LYS A 67 8.49 -3.96 7.82
C LYS A 67 7.29 -3.05 7.57
N PHE A 68 6.97 -2.22 8.57
CA PHE A 68 5.73 -1.46 8.64
C PHE A 68 5.99 0.04 8.84
N PRO A 69 5.16 0.91 8.24
CA PRO A 69 4.01 0.57 7.41
C PRO A 69 4.43 0.01 6.04
N LEU A 70 3.65 -0.96 5.54
CA LEU A 70 3.87 -1.64 4.27
C LEU A 70 2.81 -1.18 3.27
N VAL A 71 3.23 -0.92 2.03
CA VAL A 71 2.36 -0.93 0.86
C VAL A 71 2.78 -2.12 0.01
N ALA A 72 1.90 -3.08 -0.23
CA ALA A 72 2.21 -4.23 -1.08
C ALA A 72 1.29 -4.32 -2.28
N LEU A 73 1.87 -4.60 -3.45
CA LEU A 73 1.19 -4.73 -4.75
C LEU A 73 1.08 -6.20 -5.14
N PHE A 74 -0.14 -6.67 -5.36
CA PHE A 74 -0.37 -8.07 -5.73
C PHE A 74 -0.13 -8.32 -7.22
N THR A 75 0.56 -9.42 -7.53
CA THR A 75 0.79 -9.92 -8.89
C THR A 75 0.21 -11.33 -9.08
N PRO A 76 -0.09 -11.78 -10.32
CA PRO A 76 0.13 -11.09 -11.61
C PRO A 76 -0.79 -9.88 -11.85
N ILE A 77 -0.30 -8.92 -12.64
CA ILE A 77 -1.07 -7.76 -13.10
C ILE A 77 -1.39 -7.98 -14.58
N SER A 78 -2.67 -7.97 -14.92
CA SER A 78 -3.10 -8.03 -16.32
C SER A 78 -3.12 -6.64 -16.93
N GLU A 79 -2.31 -6.44 -17.96
CA GLU A 79 -2.21 -5.20 -18.72
C GLU A 79 -2.97 -5.30 -20.04
N ASP A 80 -3.81 -4.31 -20.31
CA ASP A 80 -4.39 -4.05 -21.61
C ASP A 80 -3.54 -3.01 -22.34
N ARG A 81 -2.88 -3.46 -23.41
CA ARG A 81 -2.03 -2.65 -24.31
C ARG A 81 -2.66 -2.47 -25.70
N GLY A 82 -3.96 -2.76 -25.83
CA GLY A 82 -4.69 -2.65 -27.09
C GLY A 82 -5.17 -1.23 -27.42
N ASP A 83 -5.16 -0.32 -26.45
CA ASP A 83 -5.57 1.07 -26.64
C ASP A 83 -4.38 1.93 -27.09
N ALA A 84 -4.51 2.61 -28.23
CA ALA A 84 -3.46 3.45 -28.79
C ALA A 84 -3.23 4.76 -28.01
N ASP A 85 -4.22 5.22 -27.24
CA ASP A 85 -4.14 6.49 -26.50
C ASP A 85 -3.30 6.34 -25.22
N TYR A 86 -3.13 5.11 -24.73
CA TYR A 86 -2.43 4.79 -23.48
C TYR A 86 -1.28 3.81 -23.70
N PHE A 87 -0.27 3.87 -22.84
CA PHE A 87 0.78 2.85 -22.82
C PHE A 87 0.24 1.51 -22.32
N SER A 88 -0.58 1.57 -21.26
CA SER A 88 -1.18 0.40 -20.64
C SER A 88 -2.37 0.80 -19.77
N LYS A 89 -3.39 -0.04 -19.71
CA LYS A 89 -4.47 0.03 -18.72
C LYS A 89 -4.45 -1.24 -17.89
N ALA A 90 -4.59 -1.12 -16.58
CA ALA A 90 -4.59 -2.30 -15.71
C ALA A 90 -5.54 -2.12 -14.53
N LYS A 91 -5.87 -3.25 -13.90
CA LYS A 91 -6.55 -3.28 -12.60
C LYS A 91 -5.61 -3.89 -11.59
N VAL A 92 -5.13 -3.07 -10.67
CA VAL A 92 -4.19 -3.50 -9.63
C VAL A 92 -4.90 -3.73 -8.30
N SER A 93 -4.32 -4.57 -7.46
CA SER A 93 -4.78 -4.76 -6.08
C SER A 93 -3.62 -4.54 -5.13
N LEU A 94 -3.87 -3.77 -4.07
CA LEU A 94 -2.87 -3.41 -3.08
C LEU A 94 -3.37 -3.71 -1.67
N ILE A 95 -2.42 -3.86 -0.75
CA ILE A 95 -2.68 -3.86 0.69
C ILE A 95 -1.78 -2.83 1.35
N ILE A 96 -2.37 -1.98 2.21
CA ILE A 96 -1.62 -1.09 3.09
C ILE A 96 -1.74 -1.68 4.48
N ALA A 97 -0.62 -2.06 5.10
CA ALA A 97 -0.60 -2.76 6.37
C ALA A 97 0.28 -2.06 7.41
N CYS A 98 -0.08 -2.22 8.68
CA CYS A 98 0.75 -1.84 9.82
C CYS A 98 0.71 -2.93 10.88
N SER A 99 1.75 -2.97 11.73
CA SER A 99 1.79 -3.86 12.88
C SER A 99 0.61 -3.56 13.84
N SER A 100 0.07 -4.60 14.45
CA SER A 100 -1.10 -4.55 15.34
C SER A 100 -0.87 -5.38 16.61
N CYS A 101 -1.90 -5.48 17.44
CA CYS A 101 -1.89 -6.20 18.72
C CYS A 101 -3.21 -6.95 18.86
N LYS A 102 -3.16 -8.27 19.11
CA LYS A 102 -4.33 -9.17 19.13
C LYS A 102 -5.36 -8.77 20.19
N GLU A 103 -4.89 -8.16 21.26
CA GLU A 103 -5.63 -7.74 22.43
C GLU A 103 -6.44 -6.45 22.19
N TRP A 104 -6.12 -5.68 21.14
CA TRP A 104 -6.85 -4.45 20.84
C TRP A 104 -8.28 -4.71 20.41
N SER A 105 -9.21 -3.96 21.00
CA SER A 105 -10.59 -3.89 20.53
C SER A 105 -10.70 -3.23 19.17
N ASN A 106 -11.85 -3.36 18.51
CA ASN A 106 -12.08 -2.70 17.22
C ASN A 106 -12.05 -1.17 17.32
N GLU A 107 -12.49 -0.60 18.44
CA GLU A 107 -12.45 0.83 18.74
C GLU A 107 -11.02 1.33 18.89
N MET A 108 -10.18 0.54 19.58
CA MET A 108 -8.75 0.82 19.67
C MET A 108 -8.10 0.77 18.29
N ARG A 109 -8.26 -0.34 17.55
CA ARG A 109 -7.73 -0.52 16.17
C ARG A 109 -8.15 0.61 15.23
N ARG A 110 -9.42 1.01 15.29
CA ARG A 110 -9.98 2.11 14.49
C ARG A 110 -9.17 3.38 14.68
N THR A 111 -8.74 3.63 15.91
CA THR A 111 -7.98 4.83 16.26
C THR A 111 -6.49 4.62 15.98
N THR A 112 -5.87 3.61 16.57
CA THR A 112 -4.42 3.38 16.57
C THR A 112 -3.88 3.00 15.19
N SER A 113 -4.55 2.10 14.48
CA SER A 113 -4.10 1.59 13.18
C SER A 113 -4.74 2.39 12.05
N PHE A 114 -6.06 2.44 11.99
CA PHE A 114 -6.75 2.98 10.81
C PHE A 114 -6.71 4.50 10.74
N LYS A 115 -7.20 5.22 11.76
CA LYS A 115 -7.25 6.69 11.75
C LYS A 115 -5.86 7.32 11.76
N ASN A 116 -4.93 6.74 12.50
CA ASN A 116 -3.64 7.33 12.78
C ASN A 116 -2.53 6.96 11.78
N ILE A 117 -2.64 5.82 11.09
CA ILE A 117 -1.58 5.30 10.22
C ILE A 117 -2.12 4.98 8.82
N LEU A 118 -3.05 4.02 8.72
CA LEU A 118 -3.43 3.45 7.41
C LEU A 118 -4.23 4.42 6.53
N ARG A 119 -5.19 5.16 7.09
CA ARG A 119 -5.99 6.15 6.33
C ARG A 119 -5.15 7.32 5.83
N PRO A 120 -4.24 7.92 6.63
CA PRO A 120 -3.29 8.91 6.12
C PRO A 120 -2.47 8.39 4.93
N ILE A 121 -1.89 7.19 5.02
CA ILE A 121 -1.12 6.59 3.92
C ILE A 121 -1.99 6.40 2.68
N TYR A 122 -3.20 5.85 2.85
CA TYR A 122 -4.15 5.66 1.74
C TYR A 122 -4.53 6.97 1.05
N LYS A 123 -4.80 8.03 1.81
CA LYS A 123 -5.11 9.35 1.23
C LYS A 123 -3.93 9.89 0.45
N ARG A 124 -2.73 9.82 1.03
CA ARG A 124 -1.50 10.28 0.38
C ARG A 124 -1.19 9.48 -0.89
N LEU A 125 -1.46 8.17 -0.89
CA LEU A 125 -1.34 7.33 -2.08
C LEU A 125 -2.20 7.85 -3.23
N LEU A 126 -3.47 8.19 -2.94
CA LEU A 126 -4.34 8.75 -3.97
C LEU A 126 -3.85 10.12 -4.44
N GLU A 127 -3.45 11.01 -3.53
CA GLU A 127 -2.91 12.33 -3.87
C GLU A 127 -1.71 12.24 -4.82
N VAL A 128 -0.70 11.42 -4.48
CA VAL A 128 0.50 11.25 -5.31
C VAL A 128 0.14 10.63 -6.67
N LEU A 129 -0.79 9.66 -6.72
CA LEU A 129 -1.27 9.11 -7.99
C LEU A 129 -1.97 10.16 -8.87
N TYR A 130 -2.71 11.12 -8.30
CA TYR A 130 -3.33 12.20 -9.06
C TYR A 130 -2.32 13.26 -9.53
N GLU A 131 -1.29 13.51 -8.75
CA GLU A 131 -0.25 14.50 -9.05
C GLU A 131 0.76 13.98 -10.09
N ASP A 132 0.93 12.66 -10.19
CA ASP A 132 1.87 12.04 -11.11
C ASP A 132 1.33 12.01 -12.56
N SER A 133 1.96 12.82 -13.41
CA SER A 133 1.64 12.96 -14.84
C SER A 133 1.71 11.67 -15.67
N ARG A 134 2.35 10.60 -15.16
CA ARG A 134 2.40 9.30 -15.83
C ARG A 134 1.07 8.57 -15.76
N PHE A 135 0.24 8.86 -14.76
CA PHE A 135 -1.07 8.29 -14.61
C PHE A 135 -2.12 9.24 -15.18
N ASP A 136 -3.02 8.71 -16.02
CA ASP A 136 -4.20 9.45 -16.43
C ASP A 136 -5.32 9.22 -15.44
N CYS A 137 -5.41 10.13 -14.47
CA CYS A 137 -6.50 10.19 -13.52
C CYS A 137 -7.43 11.34 -13.92
N ASP A 138 -8.64 11.01 -14.36
CA ASP A 138 -9.68 11.99 -14.68
C ASP A 138 -9.93 12.86 -13.43
N TYR A 139 -9.63 14.16 -13.51
CA TYR A 139 -9.63 15.08 -12.35
C TYR A 139 -10.99 15.15 -11.61
N ASP A 140 -12.09 14.86 -12.31
CA ASP A 140 -13.45 14.79 -11.75
C ASP A 140 -13.87 13.38 -11.30
N GLU A 141 -13.21 12.31 -11.76
CA GLU A 141 -13.52 10.94 -11.39
C GLU A 141 -12.40 10.36 -10.54
N LYS A 142 -12.65 10.26 -9.22
CA LYS A 142 -11.76 9.54 -8.30
C LYS A 142 -11.30 8.21 -8.90
N VAL A 143 -10.02 7.85 -8.74
CA VAL A 143 -9.48 6.55 -9.19
C VAL A 143 -10.44 5.44 -8.78
N LYS A 144 -10.99 4.71 -9.74
CA LYS A 144 -12.02 3.70 -9.49
C LYS A 144 -11.38 2.50 -8.81
N HIS A 145 -11.81 2.19 -7.59
CA HIS A 145 -11.36 1.03 -6.83
C HIS A 145 -12.32 0.65 -5.72
N SER A 146 -12.21 -0.58 -5.22
CA SER A 146 -12.87 -1.02 -4.00
C SER A 146 -11.95 -0.82 -2.79
N TYR A 147 -12.52 -0.34 -1.69
CA TYR A 147 -11.83 -0.03 -0.44
C TYR A 147 -12.43 -0.84 0.72
N SER A 148 -11.59 -1.50 1.52
CA SER A 148 -12.06 -2.16 2.74
C SER A 148 -11.02 -2.11 3.88
N GLU A 149 -11.49 -1.82 5.08
CA GLU A 149 -10.71 -1.88 6.32
C GLU A 149 -10.90 -3.24 6.99
N ASN A 150 -9.82 -4.01 7.13
CA ASN A 150 -9.91 -5.34 7.72
C ASN A 150 -9.51 -5.32 9.20
N TYR A 151 -10.51 -5.26 10.08
CA TYR A 151 -10.33 -5.33 11.55
C TYR A 151 -10.02 -6.74 12.05
N SER A 152 -10.31 -7.77 11.23
CA SER A 152 -10.18 -9.17 11.60
C SER A 152 -8.74 -9.65 11.56
N TYR A 153 -7.92 -9.16 10.62
CA TYR A 153 -6.54 -9.63 10.43
C TYR A 153 -5.69 -9.56 11.69
N GLY A 154 -5.69 -8.44 12.40
CA GLY A 154 -4.83 -8.35 13.57
C GLY A 154 -5.35 -9.17 14.76
N ARG A 155 -6.62 -9.61 14.75
CA ARG A 155 -7.23 -10.39 15.84
C ARG A 155 -7.14 -11.89 15.59
N TYR A 156 -7.49 -12.31 14.37
CA TYR A 156 -7.59 -13.70 13.98
C TYR A 156 -6.41 -14.19 13.14
N GLY A 157 -5.55 -13.28 12.68
CA GLY A 157 -4.47 -13.56 11.74
C GLY A 157 -4.84 -13.13 10.32
N ALA A 158 -3.83 -12.70 9.56
CA ALA A 158 -3.91 -12.56 8.12
C ALA A 158 -3.41 -13.85 7.47
N TYR A 159 -4.08 -14.29 6.42
CA TYR A 159 -3.77 -15.55 5.74
C TYR A 159 -3.54 -15.31 4.25
N THR A 160 -2.60 -16.06 3.66
CA THR A 160 -2.39 -16.13 2.22
C THR A 160 -3.53 -16.92 1.55
N ASP A 161 -3.57 -16.92 0.22
CA ASP A 161 -4.56 -17.71 -0.54
C ASP A 161 -4.36 -19.23 -0.34
N SER A 162 -3.15 -19.66 0.02
CA SER A 162 -2.81 -21.03 0.40
C SER A 162 -3.19 -21.37 1.86
N GLY A 163 -3.69 -20.39 2.63
CA GLY A 163 -4.08 -20.56 4.03
C GLY A 163 -2.93 -20.44 5.03
N GLU A 164 -1.75 -19.97 4.63
CA GLU A 164 -0.64 -19.74 5.54
C GLU A 164 -0.82 -18.42 6.32
N ALA A 165 -0.61 -18.46 7.63
CA ALA A 165 -0.71 -17.29 8.47
C ALA A 165 0.53 -16.40 8.37
N VAL A 166 0.33 -15.08 8.33
CA VAL A 166 1.40 -14.11 8.56
C VAL A 166 1.87 -14.24 10.02
N SER A 167 3.19 -14.25 10.23
CA SER A 167 3.80 -14.52 11.54
C SER A 167 3.41 -13.53 12.65
N GLU A 168 3.11 -12.29 12.31
CA GLU A 168 2.72 -11.24 13.26
C GLU A 168 1.32 -10.65 12.97
N PRO A 169 0.60 -10.18 14.01
CA PRO A 169 -0.69 -9.54 13.82
C PRO A 169 -0.55 -8.22 13.05
N ILE A 170 -1.32 -8.07 11.97
CA ILE A 170 -1.37 -6.86 11.15
C ILE A 170 -2.79 -6.31 11.05
N ASP A 171 -2.93 -4.99 11.00
CA ASP A 171 -4.14 -4.35 10.52
C ASP A 171 -3.90 -3.81 9.12
N ALA A 172 -4.91 -3.91 8.25
CA ALA A 172 -4.72 -3.54 6.86
C ALA A 172 -5.94 -2.93 6.19
N ILE A 173 -5.67 -2.08 5.20
CA ILE A 173 -6.63 -1.64 4.18
C ILE A 173 -6.37 -2.48 2.93
N ASN A 174 -7.40 -3.16 2.43
CA ASN A 174 -7.35 -3.79 1.11
C ASN A 174 -7.93 -2.85 0.07
N ILE A 175 -7.17 -2.62 -0.99
CA ILE A 175 -7.58 -1.87 -2.17
C ILE A 175 -7.63 -2.86 -3.33
N ARG A 176 -8.80 -3.03 -3.95
CA ARG A 176 -9.01 -4.03 -5.02
C ARG A 176 -9.47 -3.38 -6.29
N SER A 177 -8.99 -3.94 -7.40
CA SER A 177 -9.39 -3.54 -8.75
C SER A 177 -9.25 -2.03 -8.98
N MET A 178 -8.14 -1.46 -8.50
CA MET A 178 -7.79 -0.07 -8.77
C MET A 178 -7.46 0.09 -10.24
N GLU A 179 -8.30 0.85 -10.94
CA GLU A 179 -8.14 1.13 -12.36
C GLU A 179 -7.02 2.16 -12.54
N ILE A 180 -5.95 1.75 -13.22
CA ILE A 180 -4.85 2.62 -13.59
C ILE A 180 -4.78 2.71 -15.11
N LYS A 181 -4.56 3.92 -15.61
CA LYS A 181 -4.29 4.23 -17.01
C LYS A 181 -2.92 4.90 -17.06
N ILE A 182 -2.01 4.38 -17.86
CA ILE A 182 -0.64 4.89 -17.97
C ILE A 182 -0.51 5.64 -19.29
N ASN A 183 -0.07 6.89 -19.22
CA ASN A 183 0.12 7.77 -20.36
C ASN A 183 1.27 7.30 -21.25
N ASN A 184 1.14 7.56 -22.55
CA ASN A 184 2.26 7.43 -23.48
C ASN A 184 3.34 8.47 -23.17
N LEU A 185 4.51 8.02 -22.71
CA LEU A 185 5.65 8.87 -22.30
C LEU A 185 6.21 9.76 -23.43
N ASN A 186 5.76 9.58 -24.69
CA ASN A 186 6.20 10.36 -25.85
C ASN A 186 5.26 11.51 -26.26
N CYS A 187 4.15 11.71 -25.56
CA CYS A 187 3.28 12.86 -25.84
C CYS A 187 3.87 14.13 -25.20
N ARG A 188 4.89 14.70 -25.86
CA ARG A 188 5.18 16.13 -25.75
C ARG A 188 3.88 16.86 -26.08
N ARG A 189 3.18 17.40 -25.07
CA ARG A 189 2.18 18.44 -25.28
C ARG A 189 2.89 19.56 -26.03
N LYS A 190 2.58 19.70 -27.33
CA LYS A 190 2.88 20.90 -28.10
C LYS A 190 1.91 21.99 -27.69
#